data_AF-A0A925EBJ7-F1
#
_entry.id   AF-A0A925EBJ7-F1
#
_cell.length_a   1.000
_cell.length_b   1.000
_cell.length_c   1.000
_cell.angle_alpha   90.00
_cell.angle_beta   90.00
_cell.angle_gamma   90.00
#
_symmetry.space_group_name_H-M   'P 1'
#
loop_
_entity.id
_entity.type
_entity.pdbx_description
1 polymer ?
#
loop_
_entity_poly.entity_id
_entity_poly.type
_entity_poly.pdbx_seq_one_letter_code
_entity_poly.pdbx_strand_id
1 'polypeptide(L)'
;MIYSLPITILIEGLVCLGYSIGNKKPILSIFITSLLANLITQSLLWIALNIFFQYYLLTLFIAEILIWLIESLIFYRFRFNQLSMKESILLSLIINLSSFGIGWFLPI
;
A
#
# COMPACT_ATOMS: atom_id res chain seq x y z
N MET A 1 -10.47 4.97 12.83
CA MET A 1 -9.00 5.00 12.51
C MET A 1 -8.12 4.00 13.28
N ILE A 2 -8.20 3.82 14.61
CA ILE A 2 -7.30 2.88 15.33
C ILE A 2 -7.54 1.41 14.92
N TYR A 3 -8.78 1.03 14.61
CA TYR A 3 -9.12 -0.33 14.19
C TYR A 3 -8.80 -0.62 12.72
N SER A 4 -8.65 0.40 11.86
CA SER A 4 -8.36 0.20 10.44
C SER A 4 -6.90 -0.21 10.22
N LEU A 5 -5.96 0.35 10.98
CA LEU A 5 -4.52 0.03 10.90
C LEU A 5 -4.18 -1.47 11.05
N PRO A 6 -4.61 -2.17 12.10
CA PRO A 6 -4.32 -3.61 12.24
C PRO A 6 -5.01 -4.45 11.16
N ILE A 7 -6.20 -4.04 10.70
CA ILE A 7 -6.91 -4.72 9.62
C ILE A 7 -6.15 -4.54 8.29
N THR A 8 -5.70 -3.33 7.98
CA THR A 8 -4.87 -3.02 6.81
C THR A 8 -3.57 -3.83 6.84
N ILE A 9 -2.84 -3.84 7.97
CA ILE A 9 -1.61 -4.63 8.10
C ILE A 9 -1.87 -6.13 7.88
N LEU A 10 -2.99 -6.65 8.38
CA LEU A 10 -3.36 -8.05 8.21
C LEU A 10 -3.67 -8.37 6.74
N ILE A 11 -4.47 -7.55 6.07
CA ILE A 11 -4.80 -7.70 4.65
C ILE A 11 -3.54 -7.64 3.80
N GLU A 12 -2.70 -6.63 4.00
CA GLU A 12 -1.47 -6.43 3.26
C GLU A 12 -0.48 -7.56 3.52
N GLY A 13 -0.42 -8.04 4.76
CA GLY A 13 0.35 -9.22 5.12
C GLY A 13 -0.10 -10.45 4.35
N LEU A 14 -1.41 -10.70 4.26
CA LEU A 14 -1.96 -11.82 3.48
C LEU A 14 -1.68 -11.68 1.98
N VAL A 15 -1.80 -10.47 1.42
CA VAL A 15 -1.48 -10.20 0.01
C VAL A 15 0.01 -10.41 -0.26
N CYS A 16 0.89 -9.86 0.59
CA CYS A 16 2.34 -10.04 0.50
C CYS A 16 2.72 -11.52 0.60
N LEU A 17 2.11 -12.26 1.52
CA LEU A 17 2.31 -13.70 1.68
C LEU A 17 1.87 -14.47 0.44
N GLY A 18 0.64 -14.27 -0.02
CA GLY A 18 0.08 -14.94 -1.19
C GLY A 18 0.92 -14.68 -2.44
N TYR A 19 1.31 -13.42 -2.66
CA TYR A 19 2.17 -13.03 -3.78
C TYR A 19 3.56 -13.66 -3.67
N SER A 20 4.17 -13.63 -2.48
CA SER A 20 5.52 -14.15 -2.27
C SER A 20 5.59 -15.67 -2.43
N ILE A 21 4.58 -16.39 -1.92
CA ILE A 21 4.47 -17.85 -2.08
C ILE A 21 4.25 -18.20 -3.56
N GLY A 22 3.31 -17.51 -4.23
CA GLY A 22 2.99 -17.76 -5.64
C GLY A 22 4.16 -17.49 -6.59
N ASN A 23 4.99 -16.50 -6.29
CA ASN A 23 6.10 -16.07 -7.14
C ASN A 23 7.49 -16.44 -6.62
N LYS A 24 7.58 -17.23 -5.54
CA LYS A 24 8.82 -17.65 -4.86
C LYS A 24 9.73 -16.47 -4.49
N LYS A 25 9.15 -15.41 -3.93
CA LYS A 25 9.83 -14.16 -3.54
C LYS A 25 10.08 -14.10 -2.03
N PRO A 26 11.06 -13.30 -1.57
CA PRO A 26 11.37 -13.19 -0.14
C PRO A 26 10.26 -12.47 0.65
N ILE A 27 9.48 -13.25 1.39
CA ILE A 27 8.34 -12.80 2.21
C ILE A 27 8.73 -11.67 3.16
N LEU A 28 9.77 -11.87 3.96
CA LEU A 28 10.14 -10.93 5.04
C LEU A 28 10.53 -9.56 4.47
N SER A 29 11.33 -9.55 3.39
CA SER A 29 11.76 -8.30 2.76
C SER A 29 10.58 -7.55 2.16
N ILE A 30 9.69 -8.26 1.46
CA ILE A 30 8.50 -7.66 0.84
C ILE A 30 7.57 -7.09 1.91
N PHE A 31 7.32 -7.84 2.98
CA PHE A 31 6.46 -7.40 4.06
C PHE A 31 7.01 -6.16 4.79
N ILE A 32 8.31 -6.15 5.13
CA ILE A 32 8.95 -4.98 5.75
C ILE A 32 8.90 -3.77 4.80
N THR A 33 9.16 -3.98 3.52
CA THR A 33 9.08 -2.89 2.53
C THR A 33 7.66 -2.34 2.44
N SER A 34 6.64 -3.21 2.43
CA SER A 34 5.22 -2.82 2.44
C SER A 34 4.89 -1.97 3.66
N LEU A 35 5.28 -2.41 4.86
CA LEU A 35 5.04 -1.66 6.10
C LEU A 35 5.69 -0.28 6.09
N LEU A 36 6.94 -0.20 5.64
CA LEU A 36 7.67 1.08 5.54
C LEU A 36 7.03 2.01 4.52
N ALA A 37 6.65 1.47 3.37
CA ALA A 37 6.00 2.24 2.31
C ALA A 37 4.67 2.80 2.81
N ASN A 38 3.82 1.95 3.41
CA ASN A 38 2.53 2.35 3.98
C ASN A 38 2.66 3.38 5.11
N LEU A 39 3.67 3.24 5.99
CA LEU A 39 3.88 4.23 7.04
C LEU A 39 4.15 5.63 6.47
N ILE A 40 4.90 5.72 5.38
CA ILE A 40 5.18 6.98 4.68
C ILE A 40 3.93 7.47 3.94
N THR A 41 3.34 6.64 3.09
CA THR A 41 2.25 7.03 2.19
C THR A 41 0.96 7.34 2.96
N GLN A 42 0.63 6.56 3.98
CA GLN A 42 -0.57 6.78 4.79
C GLN A 42 -0.46 8.03 5.67
N SER A 43 0.74 8.33 6.18
CA SER A 43 1.00 9.60 6.90
C SER A 43 0.81 10.80 5.99
N LEU A 44 1.32 10.74 4.76
CA LEU A 44 1.16 11.80 3.76
C LEU A 44 -0.30 11.94 3.30
N LEU A 45 -1.00 10.82 3.11
CA LEU A 45 -2.43 10.81 2.78
C LEU A 45 -3.24 11.53 3.85
N TRP A 46 -2.98 11.23 5.13
CA TRP A 46 -3.69 11.85 6.23
C TRP A 46 -3.46 13.37 6.28
N ILE A 47 -2.21 13.82 6.08
CA ILE A 47 -1.90 15.25 5.98
C ILE A 47 -2.66 15.88 4.80
N ALA A 48 -2.62 15.26 3.62
CA ALA A 48 -3.29 15.77 2.43
C ALA A 48 -4.81 15.89 2.61
N LEU A 49 -5.45 14.88 3.19
CA LEU A 49 -6.91 14.89 3.42
C LEU A 49 -7.33 15.94 4.44
N ASN A 50 -6.50 16.24 5.44
CA ASN A 50 -6.78 17.32 6.41
C ASN A 50 -6.62 18.72 5.77
N ILE A 51 -5.63 18.91 4.90
CA ILE A 51 -5.40 20.19 4.21
C ILE A 51 -6.49 20.45 3.16
N PHE A 52 -6.85 19.43 2.38
CA PHE A 52 -7.77 19.55 1.25
C PHE A 52 -9.16 18.95 1.55
N PHE A 53 -9.62 19.07 2.79
CA PHE A 53 -10.88 18.44 3.25
C PHE A 53 -12.11 18.83 2.40
N GLN A 54 -12.11 20.01 1.77
CA GLN A 54 -13.19 20.48 0.90
C GLN A 54 -13.29 19.71 -0.42
N TYR A 55 -12.18 19.12 -0.88
CA TYR A 55 -12.08 18.34 -2.11
C TYR A 55 -11.80 16.86 -1.82
N TYR A 56 -12.30 16.35 -0.69
CA TYR A 56 -11.96 15.04 -0.11
C TYR A 56 -11.85 13.92 -1.15
N LEU A 57 -12.90 13.71 -1.97
CA LEU A 57 -12.92 12.62 -2.96
C LEU A 57 -11.85 12.81 -4.04
N LEU A 58 -11.70 14.04 -4.56
CA LEU A 58 -10.70 14.32 -5.58
C LEU A 58 -9.28 14.14 -5.03
N THR A 59 -9.03 14.64 -3.82
CA THR A 59 -7.76 14.49 -3.10
C THR A 59 -7.46 13.02 -2.84
N LEU A 60 -8.45 12.23 -2.42
CA LEU A 60 -8.33 10.79 -2.20
C LEU A 60 -7.88 10.08 -3.49
N PHE A 61 -8.60 10.25 -4.61
CA PHE A 61 -8.25 9.60 -5.87
C PHE A 61 -6.85 9.99 -6.39
N ILE A 62 -6.49 11.27 -6.32
CA ILE A 62 -5.16 11.73 -6.73
C ILE A 62 -4.09 11.13 -5.81
N ALA A 63 -4.33 11.13 -4.50
CA ALA A 63 -3.40 10.57 -3.53
C ALA A 63 -3.20 9.07 -3.75
N GLU A 64 -4.26 8.28 -3.97
CA GLU A 64 -4.16 6.85 -4.28
C GLU A 64 -3.26 6.57 -5.49
N ILE A 65 -3.39 7.35 -6.57
CA ILE A 65 -2.53 7.22 -7.75
C ILE A 65 -1.07 7.51 -7.41
N LEU A 66 -0.82 8.56 -6.63
CA LEU A 66 0.54 8.93 -6.20
C LEU A 66 1.14 7.90 -5.25
N ILE A 67 0.34 7.39 -4.30
CA ILE A 67 0.71 6.35 -3.34
C ILE A 67 1.12 5.09 -4.10
N TRP A 68 0.26 4.62 -5.01
CA TRP A 68 0.56 3.46 -5.85
C TRP A 68 1.89 3.60 -6.59
N LEU A 69 2.16 4.78 -7.19
CA LEU A 69 3.42 5.06 -7.88
C LEU A 69 4.62 5.07 -6.93
N ILE A 70 4.51 5.74 -5.77
CA ILE A 70 5.57 5.81 -4.76
C ILE A 70 5.88 4.42 -4.23
N GLU A 71 4.87 3.62 -3.87
CA GLU A 71 5.05 2.27 -3.36
C GLU A 71 5.67 1.35 -4.41
N SER A 72 5.22 1.44 -5.66
CA SER A 72 5.82 0.70 -6.78
C SER A 72 7.32 1.00 -6.91
N LEU A 73 7.71 2.26 -6.75
CA LEU A 73 9.11 2.68 -6.78
C LEU A 73 9.90 2.19 -5.56
N ILE A 74 9.31 2.23 -4.36
CA ILE A 74 9.93 1.73 -3.14
C ILE A 74 10.19 0.22 -3.24
N PHE A 75 9.18 -0.55 -3.67
CA PHE A 75 9.29 -2.00 -3.87
C PHE A 75 10.39 -2.36 -4.87
N TYR A 76 10.46 -1.64 -6.00
CA TYR A 76 11.47 -1.85 -7.03
C TYR A 76 12.88 -1.50 -6.56
N ARG A 77 13.03 -0.40 -5.79
CA ARG A 77 14.34 0.10 -5.35
C ARG A 77 14.95 -0.74 -4.24
N PHE A 78 14.12 -1.41 -3.43
CA PHE A 78 14.59 -2.35 -2.43
C PHE A 78 15.03 -3.67 -3.07
N ARG A 79 16.34 -3.79 -3.35
CA ARG A 79 16.94 -4.97 -4.01
C ARG A 79 16.65 -6.29 -3.29
N PHE A 80 16.50 -6.26 -1.97
CA PHE A 80 16.19 -7.45 -1.17
C PHE A 80 14.83 -8.07 -1.52
N ASN A 81 13.93 -7.33 -2.16
CA ASN A 81 12.62 -7.84 -2.60
C ASN A 81 12.71 -8.74 -3.84
N GLN A 82 13.79 -8.63 -4.62
CA GLN A 82 13.97 -9.37 -5.88
C GLN A 82 12.80 -9.21 -6.86
N LEU A 83 12.19 -8.02 -6.86
CA LEU A 83 11.08 -7.68 -7.75
C LEU A 83 11.61 -6.92 -8.97
N SER A 84 11.15 -7.32 -10.15
CA SER A 84 11.24 -6.51 -11.36
C SER A 84 10.28 -5.31 -11.26
N MET A 85 10.45 -4.33 -12.15
CA MET A 85 9.58 -3.15 -12.20
C MET A 85 8.10 -3.55 -12.39
N LYS A 86 7.83 -4.52 -13.27
CA LYS A 86 6.47 -5.02 -13.53
C LYS A 86 5.87 -5.69 -12.29
N GLU A 87 6.65 -6.53 -11.61
CA GLU A 87 6.22 -7.19 -10.37
C GLU A 87 5.97 -6.18 -9.25
N SER A 88 6.79 -5.13 -9.15
CA SER A 88 6.65 -4.08 -8.14
C SER A 88 5.38 -3.26 -8.34
N ILE A 89 5.10 -2.88 -9.61
CA ILE A 89 3.88 -2.17 -9.99
C ILE A 89 2.64 -3.01 -9.70
N LEU A 90 2.67 -4.29 -10.11
CA LEU A 90 1.55 -5.22 -9.92
C LEU A 90 1.28 -5.48 -8.44
N LEU A 91 2.33 -5.74 -7.65
CA LEU A 91 2.21 -5.98 -6.22
C LEU A 91 1.63 -4.75 -5.50
N SER A 92 2.17 -3.56 -5.78
CA SER A 92 1.67 -2.30 -5.23
C SER A 92 0.19 -2.06 -5.60
N LEU A 93 -0.19 -2.37 -6.86
CA LEU A 93 -1.58 -2.23 -7.30
C LEU A 93 -2.51 -3.17 -6.53
N ILE A 94 -2.13 -4.44 -6.36
CA ILE A 94 -2.95 -5.42 -5.63
C ILE A 94 -3.09 -5.02 -4.16
N ILE A 95 -2.00 -4.57 -3.53
CA ILE A 95 -2.00 -4.08 -2.16
C ILE A 95 -2.95 -2.88 -2.01
N ASN A 96 -2.75 -1.83 -2.81
CA ASN A 96 -3.57 -0.62 -2.75
C ASN A 96 -5.04 -0.90 -3.04
N LEU A 97 -5.37 -1.70 -4.06
CA LEU A 97 -6.76 -2.05 -4.36
C LEU A 97 -7.41 -2.85 -3.23
N SER A 98 -6.67 -3.75 -2.59
CA SER A 98 -7.18 -4.52 -1.45
C SER A 98 -7.44 -3.62 -0.24
N SER A 99 -6.49 -2.74 0.08
CA SER A 99 -6.59 -1.79 1.19
C SER A 99 -7.66 -0.73 0.94
N PHE A 100 -7.74 -0.15 -0.25
CA PHE A 100 -8.78 0.81 -0.65
C PHE A 100 -10.17 0.17 -0.67
N GLY A 101 -10.29 -1.00 -1.31
CA GLY A 101 -11.55 -1.71 -1.42
C GLY A 101 -12.11 -2.07 -0.05
N ILE A 102 -11.29 -2.61 0.84
CA ILE A 102 -11.73 -2.98 2.19
C ILE A 102 -11.92 -1.73 3.06
N GLY A 103 -11.06 -0.71 2.92
CA GLY A 103 -11.18 0.57 3.60
C GLY A 103 -12.49 1.29 3.30
N TRP A 104 -13.06 1.11 2.10
CA TRP A 104 -14.36 1.66 1.73
C TRP A 104 -15.54 1.07 2.51
N PHE A 105 -15.44 -0.22 2.89
CA PHE A 105 -16.50 -0.92 3.63
C PHE A 105 -16.29 -0.93 5.15
N LEU A 106 -15.12 -0.50 5.62
CA LEU A 106 -14.86 -0.37 7.06
C LEU A 106 -15.50 0.92 7.60
N PRO A 107 -16.34 0.84 8.65
CA PRO A 107 -16.85 2.03 9.31
C PRO A 107 -15.69 2.82 9.95
N ILE A 108 -15.67 4.13 9.71
CA ILE A 108 -14.62 5.08 10.17
C ILE A 108 -14.55 5.19 11.69
#